data_AF-A0A1Z9BRK9-F1
#
_entry.id   AF-A0A1Z9BRK9-F1
#
_cell.length_a   1.000
_cell.length_b   1.000
_cell.length_c   1.000
_cell.angle_alpha   90.00
_cell.angle_beta   90.00
_cell.angle_gamma   90.00
#
_symmetry.space_group_name_H-M   'P 1'
#
loop_
_entity.id
_entity.type
_entity.pdbx_description
1 polymer ?
#
loop_
_entity_poly.entity_id
_entity_poly.type
_entity_poly.pdbx_seq_one_letter_code
_entity_poly.pdbx_strand_id
1 'polypeptide(L)'
;MAEEPKQNGGKKKQNWIPKDFLKEVKSFANTEGKQMVGFVRDKFREAMEEEETEEQPQAEPKKKSVAVLPPELLDTLKTASQATGKSVAELIRECVTRSLEDVIREEDEKKSEALSKLQLLKKEEG
;
A
#
# COMPACT_ATOMS: atom_id res chain seq x y z
N MET A 1 55.66 -6.32 -18.21
CA MET A 1 54.42 -6.11 -17.46
C MET A 1 53.45 -5.36 -18.37
N ALA A 2 52.35 -5.97 -18.76
CA ALA A 2 51.25 -5.31 -19.45
C ALA A 2 49.98 -5.95 -18.91
N GLU A 3 49.31 -5.25 -17.99
CA GLU A 3 48.05 -5.69 -17.39
C GLU A 3 46.94 -5.69 -18.44
N GLU A 4 46.22 -6.80 -18.46
CA GLU A 4 45.06 -7.07 -19.32
C GLU A 4 43.90 -6.12 -18.99
N PRO A 5 43.15 -5.62 -19.99
CA PRO A 5 41.91 -4.93 -19.71
C PRO A 5 40.84 -5.94 -19.28
N LYS A 6 40.47 -5.89 -17.99
CA LYS A 6 39.32 -6.62 -17.42
C LYS A 6 38.06 -6.38 -18.26
N GLN A 7 37.64 -7.42 -18.99
CA GLN A 7 36.30 -7.55 -19.53
C GLN A 7 35.30 -7.51 -18.37
N ASN A 8 34.70 -6.34 -18.10
CA ASN A 8 33.53 -6.29 -17.25
C ASN A 8 32.30 -6.51 -18.14
N GLY A 9 31.84 -7.77 -18.17
CA GLY A 9 30.59 -8.17 -18.80
C GLY A 9 29.39 -7.46 -18.16
N GLY A 10 29.08 -6.28 -18.66
CA GLY A 10 27.88 -5.54 -18.32
C GLY A 10 26.66 -6.28 -18.88
N LYS A 11 26.03 -7.10 -18.03
CA LYS A 11 24.71 -7.70 -18.28
C LYS A 11 23.80 -6.59 -18.81
N LYS A 12 23.43 -6.65 -20.10
CA LYS A 12 22.40 -5.79 -20.68
C LYS A 12 21.10 -6.05 -19.94
N LYS A 13 20.86 -5.31 -18.85
CA LYS A 13 19.54 -5.22 -18.24
C LYS A 13 18.66 -4.62 -19.32
N GLN A 14 17.73 -5.43 -19.79
CA GLN A 14 16.73 -5.02 -20.77
C GLN A 14 16.10 -3.74 -20.25
N ASN A 15 16.40 -2.63 -20.92
CA ASN A 15 16.07 -1.30 -20.45
C ASN A 15 14.56 -1.12 -20.67
N TRP A 16 13.78 -1.52 -19.66
CA TRP A 16 12.31 -1.39 -19.63
C TRP A 16 11.86 0.08 -19.76
N ILE A 17 12.79 1.00 -19.53
CA ILE A 17 12.55 2.44 -19.61
C ILE A 17 12.62 2.89 -21.07
N PRO A 18 11.55 3.53 -21.61
CA PRO A 18 11.54 4.07 -22.96
C PRO A 18 12.70 5.05 -23.20
N LYS A 19 13.28 5.00 -24.41
CA LYS A 19 14.42 5.86 -24.78
C LYS A 19 14.04 7.34 -24.79
N ASP A 20 12.81 7.65 -25.19
CA ASP A 20 12.29 9.02 -25.25
C ASP A 20 12.17 9.63 -23.85
N PHE A 21 11.69 8.83 -22.88
CA PHE A 21 11.64 9.21 -21.47
C PHE A 21 13.04 9.51 -20.91
N LEU A 22 14.04 8.66 -21.18
CA LEU A 22 15.42 8.92 -20.74
C LEU A 22 16.01 10.20 -21.36
N LYS A 23 15.66 10.49 -22.62
CA LYS A 23 16.09 11.73 -23.29
C LYS A 23 15.48 12.96 -22.62
N GLU A 24 14.21 12.87 -22.24
CA GLU A 24 13.48 13.92 -21.56
C GLU A 24 14.01 14.18 -20.14
N VAL A 25 14.17 13.12 -19.34
CA VAL A 25 14.77 13.18 -17.99
C VAL A 25 16.20 13.74 -18.04
N LYS A 26 16.98 13.37 -19.05
CA LYS A 26 18.32 13.94 -19.26
C LYS A 26 18.26 15.43 -19.61
N SER A 27 17.27 15.86 -20.39
CA SER A 27 17.05 17.27 -20.70
C SER A 27 16.74 18.07 -19.43
N PHE A 28 15.85 17.56 -18.58
CA PHE A 28 15.51 18.19 -17.31
C PHE A 28 16.71 18.28 -16.35
N ALA A 29 17.48 17.20 -16.26
CA ALA A 29 18.70 17.19 -15.45
C ALA A 29 19.70 18.26 -15.92
N ASN A 30 19.88 18.40 -17.24
CA ASN A 30 20.77 19.41 -17.79
C ASN A 30 20.26 20.85 -17.58
N THR A 31 18.94 21.09 -17.67
CA THR A 31 18.38 22.43 -17.39
C THR A 31 18.55 22.82 -15.93
N GLU A 32 18.52 21.86 -15.01
CA GLU A 32 18.78 22.08 -13.58
C GLU A 32 20.28 22.03 -13.22
N GLY A 33 21.17 21.79 -14.19
CA GLY A 33 22.62 21.66 -13.94
C GLY A 33 23.00 20.43 -13.11
N LYS A 34 22.13 19.43 -13.02
CA LYS A 34 22.31 18.21 -12.22
C LYS A 34 22.66 17.00 -13.10
N GLN A 35 23.34 16.02 -12.53
CA GLN A 35 23.48 14.71 -13.19
C GLN A 35 22.13 13.99 -13.22
N MET A 36 21.80 13.31 -14.32
CA MET A 36 20.52 12.61 -14.52
C MET A 36 20.10 11.71 -13.35
N VAL A 37 21.02 10.92 -12.80
CA VAL A 37 20.73 10.05 -11.65
C VAL A 37 20.46 10.85 -10.37
N GLY A 38 21.17 11.97 -10.19
CA GLY A 38 20.95 12.90 -9.07
C GLY A 38 19.59 13.58 -9.18
N PHE A 39 19.25 14.09 -10.36
CA PHE A 39 17.95 14.68 -10.66
C PHE A 39 16.80 13.71 -10.36
N VAL A 40 16.87 12.47 -10.85
CA VAL A 40 15.83 11.46 -10.58
C VAL A 40 15.73 11.16 -9.09
N ARG A 41 16.85 10.95 -8.40
CA ARG A 41 16.86 10.70 -6.95
C ARG A 41 16.28 11.87 -6.16
N ASP A 42 16.58 13.09 -6.57
CA ASP A 42 16.07 14.31 -5.93
C ASP A 42 14.56 14.43 -6.15
N LYS A 43 14.05 14.15 -7.37
CA LYS A 43 12.61 14.13 -7.65
C LYS A 43 11.85 13.02 -6.91
N PHE A 44 12.46 11.85 -6.74
CA PHE A 44 11.89 10.80 -5.88
C PHE A 44 11.86 11.21 -4.41
N ARG A 45 12.90 11.91 -3.93
CA ARG A 45 12.94 12.44 -2.57
C ARG A 45 11.90 13.54 -2.39
N GLU A 46 11.82 14.49 -3.31
CA GLU A 46 10.85 15.59 -3.31
C GLU A 46 9.42 15.04 -3.32
N ALA A 47 9.09 14.08 -4.18
CA ALA A 47 7.76 13.45 -4.18
C ALA A 47 7.45 12.70 -2.87
N MET A 48 8.46 12.09 -2.23
CA MET A 48 8.31 11.40 -0.95
C MET A 48 8.20 12.39 0.23
N GLU A 49 8.86 13.54 0.14
CA GLU A 49 8.81 14.63 1.13
C GLU A 49 7.55 15.51 0.94
N GLU A 50 7.07 15.71 -0.29
CA GLU A 50 5.82 16.43 -0.60
C GLU A 50 4.58 15.65 -0.13
N GLU A 51 4.57 14.32 -0.18
CA GLU A 51 3.54 13.51 0.49
C GLU A 51 3.56 13.67 2.03
N GLU A 52 4.67 14.13 2.61
CA GLU A 52 4.85 14.32 4.05
C GLU A 52 4.60 15.77 4.50
N THR A 53 4.38 16.72 3.57
CA THR A 53 4.34 18.18 3.85
C THR A 53 2.93 18.79 3.84
N GLU A 54 1.87 17.98 3.87
CA GLU A 54 0.57 18.43 4.39
C GLU A 54 0.46 18.04 5.89
N GLU A 55 0.84 19.00 6.75
CA GLU A 55 0.69 19.07 8.22
C GLU A 55 1.59 18.19 9.15
N GLN A 56 2.61 18.86 9.72
CA GLN A 56 3.02 18.81 11.16
C GLN A 56 3.95 17.67 11.70
N PRO A 57 4.61 17.87 12.88
CA PRO A 57 6.07 17.88 13.01
C PRO A 57 6.71 16.60 13.58
N GLN A 58 8.01 16.49 13.33
CA GLN A 58 9.01 15.62 13.99
C GLN A 58 8.81 14.11 13.89
N ALA A 59 9.82 13.48 13.27
CA ALA A 59 10.11 12.06 13.38
C ALA A 59 10.23 11.62 14.86
N GLU A 60 9.15 11.09 15.42
CA GLU A 60 9.17 10.28 16.63
C GLU A 60 9.32 8.79 16.27
N PRO A 61 10.01 8.00 17.12
CA PRO A 61 10.27 6.59 16.84
C PRO A 61 8.94 5.87 16.75
N LYS A 62 8.70 5.10 15.67
CA LYS A 62 7.50 4.27 15.40
C LYS A 62 6.76 3.89 16.68
N LYS A 63 5.91 4.80 17.19
CA LYS A 63 5.03 4.51 18.31
C LYS A 63 4.04 3.56 17.68
N LYS A 64 3.98 2.33 18.20
CA LYS A 64 2.84 1.45 17.95
C LYS A 64 1.63 2.35 18.11
N SER A 65 0.90 2.59 17.03
CA SER A 65 -0.28 3.45 17.06
C SER A 65 -1.30 2.75 17.92
N VAL A 66 -1.18 2.91 19.24
CA VAL A 66 -2.15 2.45 20.21
C VAL A 66 -3.34 3.37 19.99
N ALA A 67 -4.26 2.91 19.16
CA ALA A 67 -5.55 3.55 19.03
C ALA A 67 -6.21 3.44 20.41
N VAL A 68 -6.24 4.56 21.14
CA VAL A 68 -6.89 4.64 22.44
C VAL A 68 -8.38 4.85 22.18
N LEU A 69 -9.20 3.93 22.69
CA LEU A 69 -10.64 4.08 22.61
C LEU A 69 -11.10 5.28 23.44
N PRO A 70 -12.07 6.07 22.96
CA PRO A 70 -12.73 7.09 23.76
C PRO A 70 -13.22 6.55 25.11
N PRO A 71 -13.17 7.35 26.19
CA PRO A 71 -13.51 6.90 27.55
C PRO A 71 -14.97 6.43 27.66
N GLU A 72 -15.90 7.12 27.00
CA GLU A 72 -17.32 6.73 26.92
C GLU A 72 -17.52 5.30 26.39
N LEU A 73 -16.74 4.92 25.37
CA LEU A 73 -16.79 3.59 24.77
C LEU A 73 -16.16 2.53 25.68
N LEU A 74 -15.10 2.89 26.39
CA LEU A 74 -14.47 1.99 27.37
C LEU A 74 -15.42 1.68 28.53
N ASP A 75 -16.15 2.67 29.05
CA ASP A 75 -17.09 2.44 30.13
C ASP A 75 -18.30 1.61 29.67
N THR A 76 -18.82 1.88 28.48
CA THR A 76 -19.86 1.05 27.86
C THR A 76 -19.40 -0.40 27.69
N LEU A 77 -18.17 -0.61 27.19
CA LEU A 77 -17.59 -1.95 27.04
C LEU A 77 -17.38 -2.66 28.37
N LYS A 78 -16.97 -1.94 29.43
CA LYS A 78 -16.87 -2.50 30.79
C LYS A 78 -18.23 -2.91 31.33
N THR A 79 -19.26 -2.08 31.17
CA THR A 79 -20.63 -2.42 31.58
C THR A 79 -21.14 -3.65 30.82
N ALA A 80 -20.93 -3.70 29.51
CA ALA A 80 -21.28 -4.86 28.69
C ALA A 80 -20.51 -6.13 29.11
N SER A 81 -19.23 -5.98 29.45
CA SER A 81 -18.38 -7.06 29.98
C SER A 81 -18.91 -7.61 31.29
N GLN A 82 -19.33 -6.74 32.21
CA GLN A 82 -19.96 -7.16 33.47
C GLN A 82 -21.31 -7.85 33.26
N ALA A 83 -22.13 -7.35 32.34
CA ALA A 83 -23.46 -7.91 32.08
C ALA A 83 -23.41 -9.28 31.37
N THR A 84 -22.43 -9.47 30.49
CA THR A 84 -22.29 -10.70 29.69
C THR A 84 -21.34 -11.73 30.30
N GLY A 85 -20.52 -11.33 31.27
CA GLY A 85 -19.46 -12.17 31.84
C GLY A 85 -18.27 -12.41 30.90
N LYS A 86 -18.26 -11.78 29.71
CA LYS A 86 -17.18 -11.88 28.72
C LYS A 86 -16.17 -10.75 28.93
N SER A 87 -14.91 -10.97 28.57
CA SER A 87 -13.92 -9.89 28.61
C SER A 87 -14.21 -8.83 27.54
N VAL A 88 -13.78 -7.58 27.79
CA VAL A 88 -13.88 -6.49 26.81
C VAL A 88 -13.24 -6.89 25.47
N ALA A 89 -12.11 -7.59 25.50
CA ALA A 89 -11.43 -8.04 24.29
C ALA A 89 -12.24 -9.09 23.52
N GLU A 90 -12.96 -9.98 24.20
CA GLU A 90 -13.87 -10.94 23.56
C GLU A 90 -15.06 -10.24 22.91
N LEU A 91 -15.66 -9.28 23.60
CA LEU A 91 -16.76 -8.49 23.06
C LEU A 91 -16.36 -7.72 21.80
N ILE A 92 -15.18 -7.08 21.82
CA ILE A 92 -14.65 -6.38 20.64
C ILE A 92 -14.46 -7.38 19.48
N ARG A 93 -13.83 -8.54 19.75
CA ARG A 93 -13.62 -9.56 18.71
C ARG A 93 -14.94 -10.05 18.13
N GLU A 94 -15.92 -10.36 18.96
CA GLU A 94 -17.23 -10.87 18.53
C GLU A 94 -18.00 -9.83 17.70
N CYS A 95 -17.98 -8.56 18.11
CA CYS A 95 -18.57 -7.47 17.33
C CYS A 95 -17.90 -7.34 15.95
N VAL A 96 -16.56 -7.30 15.91
CA VAL A 96 -15.82 -7.16 14.65
C VAL A 96 -16.04 -8.36 13.75
N THR A 97 -15.97 -9.58 14.28
CA THR A 97 -16.21 -10.81 13.51
C THR A 97 -17.60 -10.81 12.91
N ARG A 98 -18.65 -10.52 13.70
CA ARG A 98 -20.03 -10.49 13.19
C ARG A 98 -20.19 -9.43 12.10
N SER A 99 -19.64 -8.23 12.27
CA SER A 99 -19.70 -7.18 11.24
C SER A 99 -18.99 -7.58 9.95
N LEU A 100 -17.89 -8.34 10.03
CA LEU A 100 -17.16 -8.80 8.85
C LEU A 100 -17.84 -10.00 8.18
N GLU A 101 -18.49 -10.89 8.93
CA GLU A 101 -19.22 -12.04 8.38
C GLU A 101 -20.34 -11.60 7.41
N ASP A 102 -21.02 -10.50 7.71
CA ASP A 102 -22.07 -9.97 6.83
C ASP A 102 -21.49 -9.46 5.50
N VAL A 103 -20.34 -8.77 5.55
CA VAL A 103 -19.64 -8.28 4.35
C VAL A 103 -19.13 -9.43 3.49
N ILE A 104 -18.54 -10.46 4.12
CA ILE A 104 -18.04 -11.65 3.42
C ILE A 104 -19.19 -12.37 2.72
N ARG A 105 -20.34 -12.51 3.39
CA ARG A 105 -21.52 -13.16 2.79
C ARG A 105 -22.04 -12.41 1.57
N GLU A 106 -22.12 -11.09 1.65
CA GLU A 106 -22.54 -10.26 0.52
C GLU A 106 -21.58 -10.40 -0.68
N GLU A 107 -20.26 -10.47 -0.42
CA GLU A 107 -19.27 -10.68 -1.48
C GLU A 107 -19.40 -12.07 -2.12
N ASP A 108 -19.63 -13.12 -1.31
CA ASP A 108 -19.85 -14.48 -1.81
C ASP A 108 -21.12 -14.59 -2.66
N GLU A 109 -22.20 -13.90 -2.27
CA GLU A 109 -23.43 -13.82 -3.07
C GLU A 109 -23.15 -13.18 -4.43
N LYS A 110 -22.48 -12.02 -4.46
CA LYS A 110 -22.08 -11.35 -5.72
C LYS A 110 -21.22 -12.25 -6.60
N LYS A 111 -20.26 -12.95 -6.01
CA LYS A 111 -19.38 -13.88 -6.72
C LYS A 111 -20.17 -15.06 -7.32
N SER A 112 -21.09 -15.64 -6.56
CA SER A 112 -21.92 -16.75 -7.04
C SER A 112 -22.86 -16.34 -8.18
N GLU A 113 -23.40 -15.11 -8.13
CA GLU A 113 -24.22 -14.54 -9.20
C GLU A 113 -23.37 -14.32 -10.46
N ALA A 114 -22.18 -13.74 -10.32
CA ALA A 114 -21.26 -13.52 -11.43
C ALA A 114 -20.83 -14.84 -12.10
N LEU A 115 -20.54 -15.88 -11.30
CA LEU A 115 -20.22 -17.21 -11.83
C LEU A 115 -21.40 -17.82 -12.58
N SER A 116 -22.62 -17.64 -12.08
CA SER A 116 -23.84 -18.12 -12.75
C SER A 116 -24.07 -17.41 -14.08
N LYS A 117 -23.87 -16.09 -14.14
CA LYS A 117 -23.93 -15.31 -15.40
C LYS A 117 -22.88 -15.78 -16.41
N LEU A 118 -21.64 -16.03 -15.97
CA LEU A 118 -20.57 -16.52 -16.83
C LEU A 118 -20.90 -17.92 -17.40
N GLN A 119 -21.47 -18.80 -16.58
CA GLN A 119 -21.91 -20.12 -17.04
C GLN A 119 -23.04 -20.04 -18.06
N LEU A 120 -23.96 -19.07 -17.94
CA LEU A 120 -25.02 -18.86 -18.94
C LEU A 120 -24.44 -18.41 -20.28
N LEU A 121 -23.56 -17.41 -20.27
CA LEU A 121 -22.90 -16.90 -21.49
C LEU A 121 -22.14 -18.02 -22.21
N LYS A 122 -21.40 -18.84 -21.45
CA LYS A 122 -20.66 -19.98 -22.01
C LYS A 122 -21.57 -21.06 -22.64
N LYS A 123 -22.84 -21.14 -22.24
CA LYS A 123 -23.83 -22.04 -22.84
C LYS A 123 -24.53 -21.43 -24.06
N GLU A 124 -24.59 -20.10 -24.17
CA GLU A 124 -25.14 -19.41 -25.35
C GLU A 124 -24.12 -19.27 -26.49
N GLU A 125 -22.81 -19.28 -26.19
CA GLU A 125 -21.74 -19.22 -27.20
C GLU A 125 -21.37 -20.58 -27.83
N GLY A 126 -21.97 -21.68 -27.39
CA GLY A 126 -21.72 -23.05 -27.89
C GLY A 126 -22.92 -23.65 -28.60
#